data_AF-A0A197JBD1-F1
#
_entry.id   AF-A0A197JBD1-F1
#
_cell.length_a   1.000
_cell.length_b   1.000
_cell.length_c   1.000
_cell.angle_alpha   90.00
_cell.angle_beta   90.00
_cell.angle_gamma   90.00
#
_symmetry.space_group_name_H-M   'P 1'
#
loop_
_entity.id
_entity.type
_entity.pdbx_description
1 polymer ?
#
loop_
_entity_poly.entity_id
_entity_poly.type
_entity_poly.pdbx_seq_one_letter_code
_entity_poly.pdbx_strand_id
1 'polypeptide(L)'
;MQISADSDYRPVASGPVPYTNTSTSTNADLQSDYDNEIKEFHFHLYWFQNNKASHESAVKLRDRILELVRQGFFQVVPLKNGINTSPRGPHPIGSYEVWCAREDFARCYSWFVLNRGPHSILIHPLTREELADHSSRATWLGTPVPLDFTGLSPHLDHTPSQYPELGLGYNAKK
;
A
#
# COMPACT_ATOMS: atom_id res chain seq x y z
N MET A 1 -26.51 -26.23 36.67
CA MET A 1 -25.17 -26.64 36.26
C MET A 1 -24.31 -25.37 36.24
N GLN A 2 -23.65 -25.09 37.36
CA GLN A 2 -22.72 -23.94 37.49
C GLN A 2 -21.38 -24.35 36.88
N ILE A 3 -20.85 -23.51 36.00
CA ILE A 3 -19.51 -23.66 35.45
C ILE A 3 -18.62 -22.76 36.33
N SER A 4 -17.70 -23.38 37.08
CA SER A 4 -16.71 -22.67 37.89
C SER A 4 -15.69 -21.98 36.98
N ALA A 5 -15.41 -20.71 37.26
CA ALA A 5 -14.32 -19.99 36.64
C ALA A 5 -13.01 -20.40 37.34
N ASP A 6 -12.10 -21.05 36.61
CA ASP A 6 -10.72 -21.24 37.07
C ASP A 6 -10.01 -19.89 37.14
N SER A 7 -9.64 -19.50 38.36
CA SER A 7 -9.17 -18.17 38.73
C SER A 7 -7.64 -18.06 38.76
N ASP A 8 -6.96 -18.42 37.69
CA ASP A 8 -5.48 -18.37 37.65
C ASP A 8 -4.89 -17.37 36.64
N TYR A 9 -5.67 -16.38 36.19
CA TYR A 9 -5.10 -15.24 35.47
C TYR A 9 -4.44 -14.25 36.45
N ARG A 10 -3.13 -14.38 36.65
CA ARG A 10 -2.31 -13.33 37.27
C ARG A 10 -1.88 -12.33 36.18
N PRO A 11 -2.22 -11.03 36.30
CA PRO A 11 -1.74 -10.05 35.33
C PRO A 11 -0.22 -9.92 35.49
N VAL A 12 0.51 -10.16 34.42
CA VAL A 12 1.94 -9.85 34.36
C VAL A 12 2.05 -8.34 34.45
N ALA A 13 2.71 -7.83 35.49
CA ALA A 13 2.90 -6.41 35.69
C ALA A 13 3.54 -5.79 34.42
N SER A 14 2.81 -4.89 33.79
CA SER A 14 3.27 -4.07 32.66
C SER A 14 4.28 -3.03 33.15
N GLY A 15 5.47 -3.49 33.54
CA GLY A 15 6.62 -2.61 33.67
C GLY A 15 7.10 -2.19 32.27
N PRO A 16 7.65 -0.98 32.09
CA PRO A 16 8.31 -0.64 30.84
C PRO A 16 9.42 -1.66 30.58
N VAL A 17 9.35 -2.33 29.44
CA VAL A 17 10.46 -3.17 28.95
C VAL A 17 11.64 -2.22 28.77
N PRO A 18 12.75 -2.36 29.52
CA PRO A 18 13.88 -1.46 29.36
C PRO A 18 14.53 -1.76 28.01
N TYR A 19 14.31 -0.89 27.04
CA TYR A 19 15.10 -0.87 25.82
C TYR A 19 16.54 -0.49 26.21
N THR A 20 17.42 -1.47 26.33
CA THR A 20 18.86 -1.23 26.47
C THR A 20 19.36 -0.67 25.15
N ASN A 21 19.49 0.65 25.08
CA ASN A 21 19.91 1.36 23.87
C ASN A 21 21.43 1.29 23.74
N THR A 22 21.97 0.24 23.10
CA THR A 22 23.43 0.02 22.96
C THR A 22 24.02 0.42 21.61
N SER A 23 23.29 1.17 20.77
CA SER A 23 23.84 1.74 19.54
C SER A 23 23.26 3.13 19.30
N THR A 24 24.01 4.18 19.66
CA THR A 24 23.74 5.53 19.18
C THR A 24 24.04 5.57 17.68
N SER A 25 23.01 5.73 16.85
CA SER A 25 23.20 5.96 15.40
C SER A 25 23.95 7.27 15.18
N THR A 26 24.76 7.31 14.12
CA THR A 26 25.45 8.54 13.76
C THR A 26 24.48 9.53 13.11
N ASN A 27 24.83 10.82 13.10
CA ASN A 27 24.06 11.82 12.34
C ASN A 27 23.97 11.48 10.84
N ALA A 28 24.95 10.75 10.30
CA ALA A 28 24.94 10.28 8.92
C ALA A 28 23.91 9.16 8.70
N ASP A 29 23.81 8.22 9.65
CA ASP A 29 22.80 7.16 9.61
C ASP A 29 21.39 7.75 9.67
N LEU A 30 21.16 8.71 10.58
CA LEU A 30 19.87 9.41 10.68
C LEU A 30 19.53 10.17 9.38
N GLN A 31 20.48 10.87 8.78
CA GLN A 31 20.25 11.55 7.51
C GLN A 31 19.90 10.55 6.40
N SER A 32 20.57 9.40 6.37
CA SER A 32 20.27 8.36 5.39
C SER A 32 18.86 7.79 5.57
N ASP A 33 18.37 7.65 6.81
CA ASP A 33 16.99 7.22 7.07
C ASP A 33 15.96 8.24 6.53
N TYR A 34 16.21 9.53 6.73
CA TYR A 34 15.35 10.60 6.17
C TYR A 34 15.40 10.64 4.64
N ASP A 35 16.57 10.42 4.04
CA ASP A 35 16.74 10.43 2.59
C ASP A 35 16.06 9.22 1.93
N ASN A 36 15.99 8.09 2.64
CA ASN A 36 15.39 6.84 2.18
C ASN A 36 13.91 6.70 2.55
N GLU A 37 13.31 7.71 3.18
CA GLU A 37 11.91 7.65 3.58
C GLU A 37 10.98 7.50 2.36
N ILE A 38 10.07 6.52 2.44
CA ILE A 38 9.09 6.27 1.39
C ILE A 38 8.07 7.42 1.39
N LYS A 39 7.88 8.05 0.23
CA LYS A 39 6.97 9.20 0.10
C LYS A 39 5.69 8.87 -0.65
N GLU A 40 5.69 7.82 -1.45
CA GLU A 40 4.57 7.43 -2.30
C GLU A 40 4.40 5.92 -2.31
N PHE A 41 3.16 5.47 -2.50
CA PHE A 41 2.76 4.07 -2.56
C PHE A 41 1.77 3.85 -3.69
N HIS A 42 1.75 2.63 -4.21
CA HIS A 42 0.70 2.14 -5.08
C HIS A 42 -0.14 1.08 -4.39
N PHE A 43 -1.44 1.12 -4.68
CA PHE A 43 -2.41 0.10 -4.35
C PHE A 43 -2.95 -0.45 -5.67
N HIS A 44 -2.57 -1.67 -6.04
CA HIS A 44 -3.12 -2.35 -7.21
C HIS A 44 -4.22 -3.30 -6.78
N LEU A 45 -5.47 -2.96 -7.09
CA LEU A 45 -6.60 -3.84 -6.87
C LEU A 45 -6.73 -4.82 -8.04
N TYR A 46 -7.03 -6.08 -7.74
CA TYR A 46 -7.21 -7.13 -8.73
C TYR A 46 -8.65 -7.69 -8.81
N TRP A 47 -9.03 -8.14 -9.99
CA TRP A 47 -10.22 -8.94 -10.24
C TRP A 47 -9.97 -10.02 -11.30
N PHE A 48 -10.82 -11.04 -11.32
CA PHE A 48 -10.78 -12.06 -12.37
C PHE A 48 -11.42 -11.50 -13.65
N GLN A 49 -10.65 -11.25 -14.70
CA GLN A 49 -11.12 -10.55 -15.90
C GLN A 49 -12.26 -11.26 -16.65
N ASN A 50 -12.36 -12.58 -16.53
CA ASN A 50 -13.43 -13.38 -17.14
C ASN A 50 -14.65 -13.57 -16.24
N ASN A 51 -14.67 -12.94 -15.05
CA ASN A 51 -15.81 -12.95 -14.14
C ASN A 51 -16.46 -11.57 -14.13
N LYS A 52 -17.63 -11.47 -14.76
CA LYS A 52 -18.39 -10.21 -14.87
C LYS A 52 -18.69 -9.58 -13.52
N ALA A 53 -19.15 -10.35 -12.54
CA ALA A 53 -19.48 -9.83 -11.20
C ALA A 53 -18.24 -9.31 -10.48
N SER A 54 -17.10 -10.01 -10.62
CA SER A 54 -15.82 -9.56 -10.05
C SER A 54 -15.33 -8.27 -10.70
N HIS A 55 -15.49 -8.11 -12.01
CA HIS A 55 -15.13 -6.88 -12.70
C HIS A 55 -16.04 -5.71 -12.27
N GLU A 56 -17.35 -5.93 -12.25
CA GLU A 56 -18.32 -4.90 -11.86
C GLU A 56 -18.11 -4.41 -10.41
N SER A 57 -17.81 -5.31 -9.48
CA SER A 57 -17.53 -4.93 -8.09
C SER A 57 -16.22 -4.13 -7.96
N ALA A 58 -15.19 -4.46 -8.76
CA ALA A 58 -13.93 -3.70 -8.79
C ALA A 58 -14.15 -2.28 -9.32
N VAL A 59 -14.89 -2.14 -10.42
CA VAL A 59 -15.20 -0.82 -11.01
C VAL A 59 -16.04 0.01 -10.03
N LYS A 60 -17.04 -0.59 -9.39
CA LYS A 60 -17.85 0.09 -8.37
C LYS A 60 -17.01 0.61 -7.21
N LEU A 61 -16.00 -0.16 -6.78
CA LEU A 61 -15.09 0.28 -5.72
C LEU A 61 -14.21 1.43 -6.18
N ARG A 62 -13.70 1.40 -7.42
CA ARG A 62 -12.96 2.51 -8.03
C ARG A 62 -13.79 3.78 -8.10
N ASP A 63 -15.06 3.70 -8.51
CA ASP A 63 -15.96 4.84 -8.56
C ASP A 63 -16.21 5.43 -7.17
N ARG A 64 -16.28 4.58 -6.14
CA ARG A 64 -16.38 5.04 -4.75
C ARG A 64 -15.13 5.78 -4.30
N ILE A 65 -13.94 5.33 -4.69
CA ILE A 65 -12.67 6.03 -4.40
C ILE A 65 -12.69 7.42 -5.05
N LEU A 66 -13.05 7.51 -6.33
CA LEU A 66 -13.15 8.79 -7.03
C LEU A 66 -14.12 9.75 -6.34
N GLU A 67 -15.25 9.25 -5.86
CA GLU A 67 -16.20 10.06 -5.10
C GLU A 67 -15.60 10.58 -3.79
N LEU A 68 -14.88 9.73 -3.05
CA LEU A 68 -14.22 10.11 -1.80
C LEU A 68 -13.12 11.14 -2.01
N VAL A 69 -12.36 11.05 -3.12
CA VAL A 69 -11.38 12.08 -3.52
C VAL A 69 -12.09 13.40 -3.78
N ARG A 70 -13.19 13.40 -4.56
CA ARG A 70 -13.98 14.62 -4.83
C ARG A 70 -14.53 15.27 -3.57
N GLN A 71 -14.86 14.47 -2.56
CA GLN A 71 -15.34 14.94 -1.26
C GLN A 71 -14.21 15.35 -0.29
N GLY A 72 -12.93 15.23 -0.70
CA GLY A 72 -11.78 15.58 0.14
C GLY A 72 -11.51 14.61 1.28
N PHE A 73 -11.98 13.37 1.20
CA PHE A 73 -11.76 12.38 2.26
C PHE A 73 -10.29 11.94 2.35
N PHE A 74 -9.61 11.74 1.22
CA PHE A 74 -8.16 11.52 1.10
C PHE A 74 -7.66 12.09 -0.24
N GLN A 75 -6.35 12.30 -0.39
CA GLN A 75 -5.72 12.65 -1.67
C GLN A 75 -4.99 11.43 -2.25
N VAL A 76 -5.75 10.64 -3.02
CA VAL A 76 -5.22 9.51 -3.79
C VAL A 76 -5.64 9.67 -5.25
N VAL A 77 -4.91 9.04 -6.17
CA VAL A 77 -5.20 9.16 -7.61
C VAL A 77 -5.32 7.78 -8.24
N PRO A 78 -6.54 7.34 -8.61
CA PRO A 78 -6.69 6.21 -9.51
C PRO A 78 -6.06 6.53 -10.87
N LEU A 79 -5.35 5.59 -11.47
CA LEU A 79 -4.61 5.81 -12.72
C LEU A 79 -5.47 6.50 -13.79
N LYS A 80 -4.92 7.60 -14.36
CA LYS A 80 -5.62 8.47 -15.33
C LYS A 80 -6.08 7.72 -16.59
N ASN A 81 -5.31 6.73 -17.05
CA ASN A 81 -5.56 6.01 -18.30
C ASN A 81 -6.51 4.80 -18.18
N GLY A 82 -7.20 4.65 -17.05
CA GLY A 82 -8.30 3.68 -16.89
C GLY A 82 -7.93 2.43 -16.09
N ILE A 83 -8.62 1.33 -16.40
CA ILE A 83 -8.48 0.02 -15.75
C ILE A 83 -7.81 -0.95 -16.73
N ASN A 84 -6.94 -1.83 -16.24
CA ASN A 84 -6.35 -2.90 -17.03
C ASN A 84 -7.34 -4.07 -17.11
N THR A 85 -8.05 -4.22 -18.22
CA THR A 85 -9.00 -5.33 -18.44
C THR A 85 -8.33 -6.65 -18.82
N SER A 86 -7.02 -6.65 -19.01
CA SER A 86 -6.16 -7.80 -19.30
C SER A 86 -4.84 -7.65 -18.54
N PRO A 87 -4.00 -8.70 -18.48
CA PRO A 87 -2.67 -8.61 -17.85
C PRO A 87 -1.84 -7.47 -18.47
N ARG A 88 -1.10 -6.75 -17.63
CA ARG A 88 -0.27 -5.58 -18.00
C ARG A 88 0.92 -5.45 -17.06
N GLY A 89 2.13 -5.34 -17.60
CA GLY A 89 3.34 -5.25 -16.77
C GLY A 89 3.44 -6.45 -15.81
N PRO A 90 3.71 -6.24 -14.51
CA PRO A 90 3.80 -7.33 -13.54
C PRO A 90 2.44 -7.89 -13.11
N HIS A 91 1.35 -7.26 -13.55
CA HIS A 91 -0.01 -7.56 -13.10
C HIS A 91 -0.64 -8.67 -13.97
N PRO A 92 -0.90 -9.87 -13.41
CA PRO A 92 -1.22 -11.08 -14.17
C PRO A 92 -2.70 -11.21 -14.54
N ILE A 93 -3.56 -10.38 -13.97
CA ILE A 93 -5.02 -10.39 -14.16
C ILE A 93 -5.54 -8.96 -14.22
N GLY A 94 -6.86 -8.80 -14.39
CA GLY A 94 -7.50 -7.50 -14.39
C GLY A 94 -7.09 -6.69 -13.15
N SER A 95 -6.63 -5.45 -13.35
CA SER A 95 -6.14 -4.60 -12.28
C SER A 95 -6.35 -3.10 -12.51
N TYR A 96 -6.35 -2.32 -11.43
CA TYR A 96 -6.15 -0.87 -11.53
C TYR A 96 -5.29 -0.39 -10.37
N GLU A 97 -4.53 0.66 -10.64
CA GLU A 97 -3.66 1.33 -9.67
C GLU A 97 -4.40 2.49 -8.99
N VAL A 98 -4.11 2.67 -7.71
CA VAL A 98 -4.40 3.87 -6.93
C VAL A 98 -3.11 4.35 -6.29
N TRP A 99 -2.63 5.51 -6.73
CA TRP A 99 -1.48 6.19 -6.15
C TRP A 99 -1.87 6.90 -4.85
N CYS A 100 -0.99 6.84 -3.85
CA CYS A 100 -1.20 7.42 -2.54
C CYS A 100 0.10 8.04 -2.01
N ALA A 101 0.04 9.31 -1.60
CA ALA A 101 1.14 9.91 -0.82
C ALA A 101 1.21 9.30 0.58
N ARG A 102 2.39 9.32 1.22
CA ARG A 102 2.61 8.77 2.57
C ARG A 102 1.65 9.38 3.61
N GLU A 103 1.29 10.66 3.46
CA GLU A 103 0.47 11.40 4.41
C GLU A 103 -0.97 10.86 4.48
N ASP A 104 -1.47 10.31 3.37
CA ASP A 104 -2.79 9.70 3.28
C ASP A 104 -2.76 8.17 3.44
N PHE A 105 -1.57 7.55 3.56
CA PHE A 105 -1.40 6.11 3.56
C PHE A 105 -2.28 5.40 4.59
N ALA A 106 -2.24 5.83 5.85
CA ALA A 106 -3.02 5.19 6.92
C ALA A 106 -4.54 5.27 6.67
N ARG A 107 -5.01 6.40 6.12
CA ARG A 107 -6.43 6.60 5.79
C ARG A 107 -6.84 5.76 4.57
N CYS A 108 -6.03 5.74 3.52
CA CYS A 108 -6.24 4.91 2.34
C CYS A 108 -6.25 3.41 2.69
N TYR A 109 -5.23 2.96 3.42
CA TYR A 109 -5.08 1.58 3.87
C TYR A 109 -6.26 1.11 4.72
N SER A 110 -6.60 1.86 5.77
CA SER A 110 -7.73 1.52 6.65
C SER A 110 -9.07 1.48 5.89
N TRP A 111 -9.26 2.38 4.93
CA TRP A 111 -10.45 2.36 4.09
C TRP A 111 -10.51 1.09 3.23
N PHE A 112 -9.40 0.68 2.60
CA PHE A 112 -9.36 -0.58 1.84
C PHE A 112 -9.57 -1.82 2.71
N VAL A 113 -9.01 -1.85 3.93
CA VAL A 113 -9.24 -2.95 4.88
C VAL A 113 -10.75 -3.18 5.10
N LEU A 114 -11.52 -2.10 5.22
CA LEU A 114 -12.96 -2.17 5.47
C LEU A 114 -13.79 -2.40 4.20
N ASN A 115 -13.35 -1.89 3.04
CA ASN A 115 -14.22 -1.74 1.86
C ASN A 115 -13.81 -2.58 0.65
N ARG A 116 -12.65 -3.26 0.65
CA ARG A 116 -12.16 -3.99 -0.55
C ARG A 116 -13.04 -5.16 -1.00
N GLY A 117 -13.97 -5.62 -0.18
CA GLY A 117 -14.79 -6.79 -0.48
C GLY A 117 -13.93 -8.03 -0.78
N PRO A 118 -14.21 -8.79 -1.85
CA PRO A 118 -13.46 -9.99 -2.19
C PRO A 118 -12.10 -9.72 -2.85
N HIS A 119 -11.77 -8.45 -3.15
CA HIS A 119 -10.63 -8.10 -3.98
C HIS A 119 -9.30 -8.22 -3.24
N SER A 120 -8.31 -8.79 -3.91
CA SER A 120 -6.91 -8.73 -3.50
C SER A 120 -6.30 -7.39 -3.90
N ILE A 121 -5.47 -6.82 -3.03
CA ILE A 121 -4.79 -5.56 -3.29
C ILE A 121 -3.30 -5.72 -2.99
N LEU A 122 -2.46 -5.55 -4.01
CA LEU A 122 -1.02 -5.40 -3.85
C LEU A 122 -0.73 -3.97 -3.40
N ILE A 123 0.10 -3.81 -2.39
CA ILE A 123 0.53 -2.51 -1.86
C ILE A 123 2.05 -2.49 -1.87
N HIS A 124 2.65 -1.54 -2.56
CA HIS A 124 4.11 -1.39 -2.58
C HIS A 124 4.55 0.07 -2.55
N PRO A 125 5.77 0.35 -2.04
CA PRO A 125 6.36 1.69 -2.11
C PRO A 125 6.77 2.06 -3.53
N LEU A 126 6.99 3.36 -3.77
CA LEU A 126 7.48 3.91 -5.04
C LEU A 126 8.91 4.45 -4.87
N THR A 127 9.88 3.56 -4.78
CA THR A 127 11.30 3.94 -4.72
C THR A 127 11.97 3.75 -6.07
N ARG A 128 13.30 3.89 -6.12
CA ARG A 128 14.08 3.56 -7.31
C ARG A 128 14.27 2.07 -7.49
N GLU A 129 14.02 1.25 -6.47
CA GLU A 129 14.23 -0.20 -6.56
C GLU A 129 12.94 -0.93 -6.96
N GLU A 130 12.51 -0.69 -8.19
CA GLU A 130 11.22 -1.15 -8.73
C GLU A 130 10.98 -2.65 -8.51
N LEU A 131 11.96 -3.52 -8.80
CA LEU A 131 11.82 -4.96 -8.55
C LEU A 131 11.63 -5.27 -7.06
N ALA A 132 12.43 -4.65 -6.18
CA ALA A 132 12.35 -4.89 -4.75
C ALA A 132 11.02 -4.40 -4.17
N ASP A 133 10.54 -3.25 -4.67
CA ASP A 133 9.28 -2.63 -4.31
C ASP A 133 8.10 -3.57 -4.62
N HIS A 134 8.04 -4.14 -5.84
CA HIS A 134 6.97 -5.06 -6.24
C HIS A 134 7.10 -6.47 -5.64
N SER A 135 8.27 -6.84 -5.13
CA SER A 135 8.54 -8.19 -4.61
C SER A 135 8.69 -8.19 -3.08
N SER A 136 9.92 -8.06 -2.59
CA SER A 136 10.27 -8.21 -1.16
C SER A 136 9.68 -7.14 -0.24
N ARG A 137 9.38 -5.93 -0.76
CA ARG A 137 8.81 -4.81 0.01
C ARG A 137 7.30 -4.68 -0.18
N ALA A 138 6.71 -5.49 -1.04
CA ALA A 138 5.29 -5.50 -1.26
C ALA A 138 4.53 -6.16 -0.10
N THR A 139 3.33 -5.67 0.15
CA THR A 139 2.37 -6.25 1.08
C THR A 139 1.03 -6.47 0.39
N TRP A 140 0.15 -7.25 1.00
CA TRP A 140 -1.12 -7.63 0.40
C TRP A 140 -2.28 -7.45 1.39
N LEU A 141 -3.40 -6.94 0.88
CA LEU A 141 -4.71 -7.12 1.50
C LEU A 141 -5.45 -8.23 0.76
N GLY A 142 -5.91 -9.25 1.49
CA GLY A 142 -6.53 -10.42 0.90
C GLY A 142 -5.52 -11.46 0.44
N THR A 143 -5.88 -12.26 -0.56
CA THR A 143 -5.04 -13.36 -1.06
C THR A 143 -4.01 -12.84 -2.06
N PRO A 144 -2.70 -13.03 -1.84
CA PRO A 144 -1.69 -12.64 -2.82
C PRO A 144 -1.91 -13.29 -4.19
N VAL A 145 -1.64 -12.52 -5.26
CA VAL A 145 -1.66 -13.03 -6.63
C VAL A 145 -0.20 -13.12 -7.12
N PRO A 146 0.25 -14.25 -7.71
CA PRO A 146 1.60 -14.36 -8.26
C PRO A 146 1.85 -13.33 -9.35
N LEU A 147 2.89 -12.50 -9.20
CA LEU A 147 3.25 -11.46 -10.16
C LEU A 147 4.30 -11.97 -11.15
N ASP A 148 4.32 -11.37 -12.35
CA ASP A 148 5.38 -11.61 -13.35
C ASP A 148 6.43 -10.49 -13.29
N PHE A 149 7.57 -10.77 -12.68
CA PHE A 149 8.63 -9.77 -12.49
C PHE A 149 9.55 -9.58 -13.70
N THR A 150 9.36 -10.35 -14.79
CA THR A 150 10.30 -10.36 -15.92
C THR A 150 10.48 -8.99 -16.60
N GLY A 151 9.46 -8.13 -16.52
CA GLY A 151 9.47 -6.78 -17.09
C GLY A 151 9.95 -5.67 -16.15
N LEU A 152 10.30 -5.98 -14.90
CA LEU A 152 10.69 -4.97 -13.91
C LEU A 152 12.20 -4.74 -13.90
N SER A 153 12.61 -3.48 -13.75
CA SER A 153 14.00 -3.11 -13.54
C SER A 153 14.38 -3.30 -12.07
N PRO A 154 15.59 -3.81 -11.76
CA PRO A 154 16.07 -3.83 -10.38
C PRO A 154 16.20 -2.41 -9.81
N HIS A 155 16.62 -1.46 -10.63
CA HIS A 155 16.88 -0.08 -10.23
C HIS A 155 16.52 0.90 -11.35
N LEU A 156 15.85 2.00 -11.00
CA LEU A 156 15.46 3.08 -11.89
C LEU A 156 16.45 4.25 -11.83
N ASP A 157 16.66 4.90 -12.97
CA ASP A 157 17.55 6.06 -13.08
C ASP A 157 17.08 7.23 -12.22
N HIS A 158 15.76 7.37 -12.04
CA HIS A 158 15.12 8.45 -11.29
C HIS A 158 14.05 7.88 -10.37
N THR A 159 13.76 8.57 -9.26
CA THR A 159 12.62 8.25 -8.41
C THR A 159 11.32 8.45 -9.21
N PRO A 160 10.42 7.46 -9.24
CA PRO A 160 9.15 7.60 -9.94
C PRO A 160 8.30 8.69 -9.27
N SER A 161 7.92 9.70 -10.05
CA SER A 161 7.08 10.83 -9.63
C SER A 161 5.92 10.95 -10.61
N GLN A 162 4.74 10.45 -10.23
CA GLN A 162 3.61 10.32 -11.15
C GLN A 162 2.69 11.54 -11.21
N TYR A 163 2.47 12.23 -10.08
CA TYR A 163 1.51 13.34 -9.97
C TYR A 163 2.17 14.61 -9.40
N PRO A 164 3.18 15.17 -10.10
CA PRO A 164 3.92 16.34 -9.62
C PRO A 164 3.04 17.57 -9.40
N GLU A 165 1.93 17.69 -10.12
CA GLU A 165 0.98 18.79 -10.00
C GLU A 165 0.32 18.89 -8.62
N LEU A 166 0.30 17.81 -7.84
CA LEU A 166 -0.29 17.79 -6.50
C LEU A 166 0.64 18.39 -5.44
N GLY A 167 1.95 18.49 -5.71
CA GLY A 167 2.92 18.95 -4.71
C GLY A 167 2.95 18.09 -3.44
N LEU A 168 2.64 16.79 -3.58
CA LEU A 168 2.68 15.78 -2.52
C LEU A 168 3.79 14.77 -2.80
N GLY A 169 4.07 13.90 -1.82
CA GLY A 169 5.02 12.80 -1.99
C GLY A 169 6.44 13.29 -2.31
N TYR A 170 7.03 12.81 -3.40
CA TYR A 170 8.37 13.24 -3.84
C TYR A 170 8.42 14.68 -4.33
N ASN A 171 7.27 15.32 -4.56
CA ASN A 171 7.15 16.71 -5.01
C ASN A 171 6.75 17.69 -3.89
N ALA A 172 6.65 17.22 -2.64
CA ALA A 172 6.37 18.09 -1.50
C ALA A 172 7.48 19.12 -1.28
N LYS A 173 7.09 20.35 -0.91
CA LYS A 173 8.05 21.39 -0.53
C LYS A 173 8.77 20.95 0.76
N LYS A 174 10.10 21.05 0.75
CA LYS A 174 10.94 20.83 1.93
C LYS A 174 10.74 21.93 2.97
#